data_AF-A0A9D2R5I3-F1
#
_entry.id   AF-A0A9D2R5I3-F1
#
_cell.length_a   1.000
_cell.length_b   1.000
_cell.length_c   1.000
_cell.angle_alpha   90.00
_cell.angle_beta   90.00
_cell.angle_gamma   90.00
#
_symmetry.space_group_name_H-M   'P 1'
#
loop_
_entity.id
_entity.type
_entity.pdbx_description
1 polymer ?
#
loop_
_entity_poly.entity_id
_entity_poly.type
_entity_poly.pdbx_seq_one_letter_code
_entity_poly.pdbx_strand_id
1 'polypeptide(L)'
;MVVNKHGSFYLRSGWGTKIIDAVKEDETIFSPNNEQTAVDTIGLGRVMIRALRYWSDALGLTEEEKKQAGITKKKTALFDLIDQYDRYYQRIGSLLLMHRNLARNKEVATAWYWAFNELKNQSFAKEEFVDGFHAFLGVNGVSVKRAAIEKEFNCFKNTYIGDDKFDRKTIMDEDTYPFLAPLHLLKINDEKRYEKVPVTKAEMPLEILL
;
A
#
# COMPACT_ATOMS: atom_id res chain seq x y z
N MET A 1 -3.74 -8.88 12.97
CA MET A 1 -3.47 -7.43 12.79
C MET A 1 -1.99 -7.16 12.87
N VAL A 2 -1.48 -6.32 11.99
CA VAL A 2 -0.05 -6.14 11.76
C VAL A 2 0.30 -4.66 11.68
N VAL A 3 1.48 -4.31 12.20
CA VAL A 3 2.01 -2.93 12.25
C VAL A 3 3.47 -2.92 11.79
N ASN A 4 3.83 -1.93 10.99
CA ASN A 4 5.15 -1.56 10.51
C ASN A 4 5.88 -2.65 9.69
N LYS A 5 5.14 -3.50 8.96
CA LYS A 5 5.74 -4.47 8.02
C LYS A 5 6.26 -3.85 6.73
N HIS A 6 5.72 -2.70 6.34
CA HIS A 6 6.16 -1.91 5.19
C HIS A 6 7.54 -1.23 5.41
N GLY A 7 8.14 -1.32 6.60
CA GLY A 7 9.49 -0.79 6.85
C GLY A 7 9.63 0.73 6.67
N SER A 8 8.56 1.50 6.91
CA SER A 8 8.44 2.94 6.61
C SER A 8 8.48 3.33 5.12
N PHE A 9 8.35 2.37 4.20
CA PHE A 9 8.19 2.64 2.77
C PHE A 9 6.73 2.54 2.33
N TYR A 10 6.17 3.66 1.88
CA TYR A 10 4.86 3.71 1.25
C TYR A 10 4.89 3.07 -0.14
N LEU A 11 3.71 2.67 -0.63
CA LEU A 11 3.54 2.12 -1.96
C LEU A 11 3.69 3.21 -3.02
N ARG A 12 4.61 3.01 -3.96
CA ARG A 12 4.97 3.98 -5.00
C ARG A 12 4.44 3.53 -6.36
N SER A 13 4.19 4.47 -7.27
CA SER A 13 3.60 4.25 -8.62
C SER A 13 4.19 3.05 -9.38
N GLY A 14 5.53 2.94 -9.43
CA GLY A 14 6.21 1.84 -10.14
C GLY A 14 6.21 0.49 -9.42
N TRP A 15 5.84 0.44 -8.12
CA TRP A 15 6.02 -0.77 -7.32
C TRP A 15 5.05 -1.89 -7.70
N GLY A 16 3.84 -1.56 -8.14
CA GLY A 16 2.89 -2.55 -8.66
C GLY A 16 3.48 -3.34 -9.83
N THR A 17 4.05 -2.63 -10.81
CA THR A 17 4.73 -3.22 -11.98
C THR A 17 5.93 -4.05 -11.56
N LYS A 18 6.79 -3.54 -10.66
CA LYS A 18 7.97 -4.28 -10.17
C LYS A 18 7.58 -5.58 -9.46
N ILE A 19 6.45 -5.61 -8.75
CA ILE A 19 5.92 -6.84 -8.12
C ILE A 19 5.52 -7.85 -9.19
N ILE A 20 4.76 -7.43 -10.20
CA ILE A 20 4.34 -8.30 -11.31
C ILE A 20 5.58 -8.89 -11.99
N ASP A 21 6.53 -8.07 -12.38
CA ASP A 21 7.72 -8.48 -13.12
C ASP A 21 8.57 -9.48 -12.33
N ALA A 22 8.83 -9.18 -11.06
CA ALA A 22 9.67 -10.01 -10.20
C ALA A 22 9.05 -11.39 -9.92
N VAL A 23 7.76 -11.43 -9.58
CA VAL A 23 7.07 -12.69 -9.22
C VAL A 23 6.73 -13.51 -10.46
N LYS A 24 6.58 -12.87 -11.62
CA LYS A 24 6.42 -13.56 -12.90
C LYS A 24 7.64 -14.39 -13.25
N GLU A 25 8.84 -13.84 -13.03
CA GLU A 25 10.13 -14.48 -13.28
C GLU A 25 10.49 -15.52 -12.21
N ASP A 26 10.39 -15.15 -10.93
CA ASP A 26 10.73 -16.03 -9.80
C ASP A 26 9.75 -15.83 -8.63
N GLU A 27 8.88 -16.82 -8.40
CA GLU A 27 7.94 -16.82 -7.27
C GLU A 27 8.66 -16.78 -5.90
N THR A 28 9.93 -17.13 -5.85
CA THR A 28 10.76 -17.15 -4.65
C THR A 28 11.60 -15.88 -4.48
N ILE A 29 11.48 -14.90 -5.37
CA ILE A 29 12.35 -13.70 -5.39
C ILE A 29 12.36 -12.93 -4.07
N PHE A 30 11.24 -12.90 -3.36
CA PHE A 30 11.12 -12.22 -2.05
C PHE A 30 11.49 -13.11 -0.84
N SER A 31 11.97 -14.33 -1.09
CA SER A 31 12.53 -15.21 -0.06
C SER A 31 13.77 -14.55 0.57
N PRO A 32 13.98 -14.65 1.90
CA PRO A 32 15.19 -14.13 2.54
C PRO A 32 16.49 -14.68 1.93
N ASN A 33 16.44 -15.89 1.38
CA ASN A 33 17.60 -16.53 0.73
C ASN A 33 17.96 -15.88 -0.61
N ASN A 34 17.01 -15.17 -1.25
CA ASN A 34 17.18 -14.53 -2.55
C ASN A 34 17.34 -13.01 -2.41
N GLU A 35 17.60 -12.48 -1.21
CA GLU A 35 17.62 -11.03 -0.94
C GLU A 35 18.60 -10.27 -1.84
N GLN A 36 19.80 -10.84 -2.10
CA GLN A 36 20.78 -10.22 -2.98
C GLN A 36 20.30 -10.24 -4.44
N THR A 37 19.83 -11.39 -4.94
CA THR A 37 19.25 -11.51 -6.27
C THR A 37 18.10 -10.55 -6.49
N ALA A 38 17.22 -10.37 -5.49
CA ALA A 38 16.11 -9.43 -5.55
C ALA A 38 16.58 -7.97 -5.63
N VAL A 39 17.62 -7.60 -4.87
CA VAL A 39 18.22 -6.26 -4.95
C VAL A 39 18.77 -6.01 -6.36
N ASP A 40 19.50 -6.98 -6.92
CA ASP A 40 20.18 -6.82 -8.21
C ASP A 40 19.20 -6.82 -9.39
N THR A 41 18.17 -7.67 -9.34
CA THR A 41 17.18 -7.81 -10.43
C THR A 41 16.12 -6.71 -10.42
N ILE A 42 15.60 -6.35 -9.24
CA ILE A 42 14.53 -5.35 -9.10
C ILE A 42 15.11 -3.92 -9.07
N GLY A 43 16.41 -3.80 -8.77
CA GLY A 43 17.10 -2.51 -8.70
C GLY A 43 16.66 -1.65 -7.52
N LEU A 44 16.29 -2.28 -6.40
CA LEU A 44 15.84 -1.60 -5.19
C LEU A 44 16.67 -2.03 -3.98
N GLY A 45 16.85 -1.10 -3.04
CA GLY A 45 17.59 -1.39 -1.81
C GLY A 45 16.91 -2.47 -0.95
N ARG A 46 17.71 -3.19 -0.17
CA ARG A 46 17.27 -4.30 0.71
C ARG A 46 15.97 -4.06 1.48
N VAL A 47 15.82 -2.88 2.10
CA VAL A 47 14.63 -2.57 2.91
C VAL A 47 13.40 -2.36 2.02
N MET A 48 13.57 -1.82 0.81
CA MET A 48 12.50 -1.69 -0.18
C MET A 48 12.05 -3.05 -0.72
N ILE A 49 12.97 -4.01 -0.91
CA ILE A 49 12.61 -5.40 -1.28
C ILE A 49 11.68 -6.01 -0.23
N ARG A 50 11.99 -5.83 1.05
CA ARG A 50 11.12 -6.30 2.15
C ARG A 50 9.77 -5.59 2.15
N ALA A 51 9.73 -4.31 1.80
CA ALA A 51 8.48 -3.57 1.65
C ALA A 51 7.67 -4.04 0.44
N LEU A 52 8.29 -4.30 -0.72
CA LEU A 52 7.63 -4.87 -1.90
C LEU A 52 6.98 -6.22 -1.58
N ARG A 53 7.69 -7.08 -0.85
CA ARG A 53 7.15 -8.35 -0.37
C ARG A 53 5.86 -8.16 0.44
N TYR A 54 5.82 -7.16 1.32
CA TYR A 54 4.62 -6.81 2.08
C TYR A 54 3.51 -6.30 1.17
N TRP A 55 3.83 -5.36 0.27
CA TRP A 55 2.85 -4.75 -0.62
C TRP A 55 2.25 -5.73 -1.62
N SER A 56 3.02 -6.73 -2.09
CA SER A 56 2.50 -7.78 -2.98
C SER A 56 1.30 -8.53 -2.39
N ASP A 57 1.35 -8.83 -1.09
CA ASP A 57 0.23 -9.48 -0.40
C ASP A 57 -0.85 -8.47 0.01
N ALA A 58 -0.45 -7.27 0.48
CA ALA A 58 -1.40 -6.25 0.92
C ALA A 58 -2.32 -5.79 -0.23
N LEU A 59 -1.78 -5.71 -1.45
CA LEU A 59 -2.53 -5.42 -2.67
C LEU A 59 -3.38 -6.59 -3.16
N GLY A 60 -3.21 -7.80 -2.60
CA GLY A 60 -3.91 -9.01 -3.05
C GLY A 60 -3.41 -9.57 -4.38
N LEU A 61 -2.22 -9.16 -4.82
CA LEU A 61 -1.58 -9.68 -6.04
C LEU A 61 -0.97 -11.06 -5.75
N THR A 62 -0.48 -11.29 -4.54
CA THR A 62 0.14 -12.56 -4.17
C THR A 62 -0.35 -13.07 -2.83
N GLU A 63 -0.17 -14.37 -2.62
CA GLU A 63 -0.31 -15.03 -1.33
C GLU A 63 1.04 -15.63 -0.93
N GLU A 64 1.46 -15.36 0.30
CA GLU A 64 2.70 -15.92 0.82
C GLU A 64 2.51 -17.37 1.28
N GLU A 65 3.26 -18.28 0.68
CA GLU A 65 3.30 -19.70 1.04
C GLU A 65 4.69 -20.07 1.57
N LYS A 66 4.73 -21.00 2.54
CA LYS A 66 5.99 -21.59 3.03
C LYS A 66 6.15 -22.97 2.40
N LYS A 67 7.16 -23.12 1.55
CA LYS A 67 7.53 -24.38 0.88
C LYS A 67 8.93 -24.81 1.32
N GLN A 68 9.35 -26.03 0.94
CA GLN A 68 10.70 -26.51 1.23
C GLN A 68 11.79 -25.61 0.63
N ALA A 69 11.52 -24.99 -0.53
CA ALA A 69 12.41 -24.05 -1.19
C ALA A 69 12.50 -22.67 -0.50
N GLY A 70 11.72 -22.45 0.56
CA GLY A 70 11.62 -21.17 1.27
C GLY A 70 10.25 -20.52 1.12
N ILE A 71 10.25 -19.18 1.19
CA ILE A 71 9.03 -18.40 1.11
C ILE A 71 8.73 -18.10 -0.36
N THR A 72 7.52 -18.42 -0.80
CA THR A 72 7.09 -18.26 -2.20
C THR A 72 5.87 -17.35 -2.27
N LYS A 73 5.76 -16.57 -3.34
CA LYS A 73 4.61 -15.73 -3.67
C LYS A 73 3.77 -16.42 -4.74
N LYS A 74 2.67 -17.03 -4.30
CA LYS A 74 1.69 -17.60 -5.22
C LYS A 74 0.88 -16.48 -5.86
N LYS A 75 0.78 -16.48 -7.19
CA LYS A 75 -0.01 -15.50 -7.96
C LYS A 75 -1.50 -15.71 -7.71
N THR A 76 -2.24 -14.62 -7.49
CA THR A 76 -3.71 -14.67 -7.40
C THR A 76 -4.33 -14.50 -8.79
N ALA A 77 -5.63 -14.79 -8.95
CA ALA A 77 -6.32 -14.48 -10.21
C ALA A 77 -6.26 -12.97 -10.55
N LEU A 78 -6.20 -12.10 -9.53
CA LEU A 78 -6.05 -10.66 -9.72
C LEU A 78 -4.67 -10.30 -10.31
N PHE A 79 -3.61 -11.01 -9.93
CA PHE A 79 -2.28 -10.85 -10.52
C PHE A 79 -2.34 -10.98 -12.04
N ASP A 80 -2.89 -12.09 -12.52
CA ASP A 80 -2.92 -12.41 -13.95
C ASP A 80 -3.78 -11.40 -14.72
N LEU A 81 -4.90 -10.97 -14.13
CA LEU A 81 -5.76 -9.93 -14.72
C LEU A 81 -5.04 -8.59 -14.85
N ILE A 82 -4.30 -8.17 -13.82
CA ILE A 82 -3.54 -6.92 -13.87
C ILE A 82 -2.40 -7.02 -14.89
N ASP A 83 -1.59 -8.09 -14.86
CA ASP A 83 -0.50 -8.30 -15.82
C ASP A 83 -1.02 -8.27 -17.27
N GLN A 84 -2.18 -8.87 -17.52
CA GLN A 84 -2.76 -8.95 -18.85
C GLN A 84 -3.40 -7.63 -19.33
N TYR A 85 -4.12 -6.92 -18.45
CA TYR A 85 -5.02 -5.84 -18.90
C TYR A 85 -4.63 -4.43 -18.45
N ASP A 86 -3.82 -4.28 -17.39
CA ASP A 86 -3.40 -2.98 -16.87
C ASP A 86 -2.09 -3.05 -16.05
N ARG A 87 -1.05 -3.65 -16.62
CA ARG A 87 0.23 -3.91 -15.94
C ARG A 87 0.87 -2.67 -15.31
N TYR A 88 0.63 -1.50 -15.89
CA TYR A 88 1.16 -0.22 -15.44
C TYR A 88 0.18 0.60 -14.59
N TYR A 89 -0.96 0.01 -14.19
CA TYR A 89 -1.97 0.64 -13.31
C TYR A 89 -2.44 2.01 -13.80
N GLN A 90 -2.64 2.16 -15.11
CA GLN A 90 -3.06 3.42 -15.73
C GLN A 90 -4.56 3.64 -15.61
N ARG A 91 -5.34 2.58 -15.35
CA ARG A 91 -6.79 2.70 -15.18
C ARG A 91 -7.13 3.02 -13.73
N ILE A 92 -7.98 4.03 -13.54
CA ILE A 92 -8.54 4.40 -12.22
C ILE A 92 -9.17 3.19 -11.53
N GLY A 93 -9.82 2.31 -12.29
CA GLY A 93 -10.42 1.09 -11.76
C GLY A 93 -9.42 0.14 -11.07
N SER A 94 -8.24 -0.07 -11.66
CA SER A 94 -7.21 -0.91 -11.06
C SER A 94 -6.71 -0.31 -9.74
N LEU A 95 -6.51 1.01 -9.70
CA LEU A 95 -6.13 1.73 -8.48
C LEU A 95 -7.21 1.65 -7.40
N LEU A 96 -8.49 1.82 -7.76
CA LEU A 96 -9.62 1.65 -6.85
C LEU A 96 -9.71 0.23 -6.28
N LEU A 97 -9.44 -0.78 -7.10
CA LEU A 97 -9.39 -2.17 -6.65
C LEU A 97 -8.24 -2.41 -5.66
N MET A 98 -7.06 -1.84 -5.93
CA MET A 98 -5.93 -1.88 -4.99
C MET A 98 -6.28 -1.19 -3.66
N HIS A 99 -6.89 0.00 -3.70
CA HIS A 99 -7.38 0.68 -2.50
C HIS A 99 -8.39 -0.19 -1.74
N ARG A 100 -9.38 -0.77 -2.44
CA ARG A 100 -10.39 -1.65 -1.84
C ARG A 100 -9.75 -2.84 -1.12
N ASN A 101 -8.73 -3.44 -1.70
CA ASN A 101 -8.00 -4.54 -1.06
C ASN A 101 -7.33 -4.09 0.24
N LEU A 102 -6.66 -2.94 0.25
CA LEU A 102 -6.08 -2.36 1.46
C LEU A 102 -7.15 -2.02 2.52
N ALA A 103 -8.23 -1.36 2.11
CA ALA A 103 -9.30 -0.93 3.01
C ALA A 103 -10.09 -2.12 3.58
N ARG A 104 -10.13 -3.28 2.93
CA ARG A 104 -10.79 -4.50 3.45
C ARG A 104 -9.86 -5.37 4.29
N ASN A 105 -8.55 -5.15 4.24
CA ASN A 105 -7.57 -6.06 4.81
C ASN A 105 -7.21 -5.68 6.26
N LYS A 106 -8.05 -6.13 7.20
CA LYS A 106 -7.84 -5.94 8.65
C LYS A 106 -6.54 -6.58 9.16
N GLU A 107 -6.09 -7.67 8.53
CA GLU A 107 -4.98 -8.47 9.05
C GLU A 107 -3.60 -7.95 8.65
N VAL A 108 -3.43 -7.54 7.38
CA VAL A 108 -2.14 -7.14 6.80
C VAL A 108 -2.04 -5.62 6.63
N ALA A 109 -3.12 -4.95 6.21
CA ALA A 109 -3.17 -3.50 6.01
C ALA A 109 -4.02 -2.81 7.09
N THR A 110 -3.80 -3.18 8.36
CA THR A 110 -4.67 -2.82 9.48
C THR A 110 -4.92 -1.32 9.62
N ALA A 111 -3.89 -0.46 9.41
CA ALA A 111 -4.03 0.99 9.48
C ALA A 111 -4.96 1.53 8.38
N TRP A 112 -4.86 0.99 7.16
CA TRP A 112 -5.73 1.35 6.03
C TRP A 112 -7.16 0.93 6.28
N TYR A 113 -7.38 -0.33 6.72
CA TYR A 113 -8.70 -0.80 7.13
C TYR A 113 -9.30 0.11 8.19
N TRP A 114 -8.57 0.40 9.26
CA TRP A 114 -9.08 1.19 10.37
C TRP A 114 -9.41 2.63 9.95
N ALA A 115 -8.51 3.29 9.21
CA ALA A 115 -8.68 4.70 8.83
C ALA A 115 -9.90 4.93 7.93
N PHE A 116 -10.17 4.01 6.99
CA PHE A 116 -11.28 4.16 6.06
C PHE A 116 -12.62 3.63 6.58
N ASN A 117 -12.62 2.66 7.50
CA ASN A 117 -13.87 2.01 7.96
C ASN A 117 -14.25 2.32 9.41
N GLU A 118 -13.28 2.51 10.31
CA GLU A 118 -13.53 2.60 11.76
C GLU A 118 -13.32 4.01 12.31
N LEU A 119 -12.39 4.78 11.73
CA LEU A 119 -12.18 6.18 12.08
C LEU A 119 -13.37 7.03 11.62
N LYS A 120 -14.23 7.43 12.55
CA LYS A 120 -15.47 8.16 12.26
C LYS A 120 -15.25 9.57 11.69
N ASN A 121 -14.18 10.24 12.09
CA ASN A 121 -13.91 11.61 11.70
C ASN A 121 -13.59 11.68 10.20
N GLN A 122 -14.31 12.52 9.46
CA GLN A 122 -14.01 12.77 8.05
C GLN A 122 -12.71 13.56 7.88
N SER A 123 -12.48 14.54 8.76
CA SER A 123 -11.28 15.36 8.86
C SER A 123 -10.58 15.15 10.21
N PHE A 124 -9.29 14.87 10.18
CA PHE A 124 -8.48 14.49 11.36
C PHE A 124 -7.06 15.06 11.28
N ALA A 125 -6.47 15.36 12.43
CA ALA A 125 -5.05 15.65 12.58
C ALA A 125 -4.25 14.34 12.76
N LYS A 126 -2.93 14.42 12.57
CA LYS A 126 -2.00 13.29 12.81
C LYS A 126 -2.22 12.66 14.19
N GLU A 127 -2.33 13.48 15.23
CA GLU A 127 -2.43 13.00 16.60
C GLU A 127 -3.73 12.27 16.87
N GLU A 128 -4.85 12.71 16.27
CA GLU A 128 -6.13 12.02 16.34
C GLU A 128 -6.06 10.63 15.67
N PHE A 129 -5.34 10.51 14.54
CA PHE A 129 -5.08 9.21 13.91
C PHE A 129 -4.23 8.32 14.81
N VAL A 130 -3.12 8.84 15.34
CA VAL A 130 -2.16 8.08 16.13
C VAL A 130 -2.81 7.57 17.42
N ASP A 131 -3.53 8.44 18.14
CA ASP A 131 -4.22 8.09 19.38
C ASP A 131 -5.36 7.10 19.12
N GLY A 132 -6.18 7.37 18.11
CA GLY A 132 -7.31 6.51 17.76
C GLY A 132 -6.86 5.11 17.32
N PHE A 133 -5.83 5.02 16.47
CA PHE A 133 -5.34 3.74 15.98
C PHE A 133 -4.63 2.96 17.09
N HIS A 134 -3.87 3.65 17.96
CA HIS A 134 -3.23 3.03 19.12
C HIS A 134 -4.27 2.43 20.08
N ALA A 135 -5.34 3.17 20.38
CA ALA A 135 -6.44 2.69 21.20
C ALA A 135 -7.15 1.49 20.55
N PHE A 136 -7.44 1.56 19.23
CA PHE A 136 -8.05 0.46 18.49
C PHE A 136 -7.22 -0.83 18.58
N LEU A 137 -5.90 -0.74 18.39
CA LEU A 137 -5.00 -1.88 18.52
C LEU A 137 -5.01 -2.44 19.95
N GLY A 138 -4.96 -1.57 20.97
CA GLY A 138 -5.01 -1.97 22.37
C GLY A 138 -6.28 -2.75 22.73
N VAL A 139 -7.45 -2.27 22.29
CA VAL A 139 -8.74 -2.96 22.48
C VAL A 139 -8.77 -4.32 21.78
N ASN A 140 -8.06 -4.47 20.66
CA ASN A 140 -7.94 -5.73 19.92
C ASN A 140 -6.74 -6.59 20.36
N GLY A 141 -6.13 -6.30 21.53
CA GLY A 141 -5.06 -7.11 22.11
C GLY A 141 -3.68 -6.94 21.47
N VAL A 142 -3.48 -5.89 20.65
CA VAL A 142 -2.21 -5.58 20.00
C VAL A 142 -1.51 -4.44 20.74
N SER A 143 -0.40 -4.75 21.40
CA SER A 143 0.44 -3.76 22.09
C SER A 143 1.61 -3.34 21.22
N VAL A 144 1.68 -2.04 20.89
CA VAL A 144 2.75 -1.45 20.08
C VAL A 144 3.16 -0.08 20.63
N LYS A 145 4.42 0.30 20.41
CA LYS A 145 4.93 1.62 20.81
C LYS A 145 4.31 2.70 19.91
N ARG A 146 4.01 3.88 20.49
CA ARG A 146 3.51 5.05 19.75
C ARG A 146 4.35 5.39 18.51
N ALA A 147 5.68 5.32 18.63
CA ALA A 147 6.59 5.58 17.51
C ALA A 147 6.37 4.65 16.29
N ALA A 148 5.88 3.42 16.49
CA ALA A 148 5.52 2.54 15.38
C ALA A 148 4.22 2.97 14.70
N ILE A 149 3.26 3.50 15.47
CA ILE A 149 2.01 4.07 14.96
C ILE A 149 2.27 5.33 14.15
N GLU A 150 3.20 6.18 14.57
CA GLU A 150 3.59 7.35 13.79
C GLU A 150 4.22 6.97 12.45
N LYS A 151 4.99 5.87 12.41
CA LYS A 151 5.52 5.32 11.14
C LYS A 151 4.41 4.76 10.25
N GLU A 152 3.42 4.09 10.82
CA GLU A 152 2.21 3.65 10.10
C GLU A 152 1.46 4.85 9.51
N PHE A 153 1.21 5.89 10.31
CA PHE A 153 0.54 7.10 9.83
C PHE A 153 1.30 7.75 8.66
N ASN A 154 2.62 7.88 8.77
CA ASN A 154 3.43 8.45 7.69
C ASN A 154 3.37 7.60 6.41
N CYS A 155 3.33 6.28 6.55
CA CYS A 155 3.19 5.37 5.41
C CYS A 155 1.80 5.47 4.77
N PHE A 156 0.76 5.46 5.61
CA PHE A 156 -0.63 5.64 5.22
C PHE A 156 -0.81 6.92 4.42
N LYS A 157 -0.43 8.09 4.98
CA LYS A 157 -0.62 9.38 4.29
C LYS A 157 0.15 9.43 2.96
N ASN A 158 1.39 8.93 2.95
CA ASN A 158 2.24 8.93 1.75
C ASN A 158 1.84 7.87 0.73
N THR A 159 0.84 7.03 1.02
CA THR A 159 0.23 6.16 0.00
C THR A 159 -0.79 6.93 -0.86
N TYR A 160 -1.35 8.03 -0.34
CA TYR A 160 -2.45 8.78 -0.96
C TYR A 160 -2.14 10.24 -1.30
N ILE A 161 -1.24 10.89 -0.58
CA ILE A 161 -0.96 12.32 -0.77
C ILE A 161 0.39 12.46 -1.45
N GLY A 162 0.37 12.92 -2.70
CA GLY A 162 1.55 13.49 -3.35
C GLY A 162 1.76 14.92 -2.85
N ASP A 163 3.01 15.35 -2.69
CA ASP A 163 3.29 16.75 -2.34
C ASP A 163 2.81 17.69 -3.48
N ASP A 164 2.15 18.79 -3.17
CA ASP A 164 1.82 19.81 -4.19
C ASP A 164 3.08 20.49 -4.78
N LYS A 165 4.24 20.25 -4.16
CA LYS A 165 5.58 20.63 -4.62
C LYS A 165 6.22 19.60 -5.55
N PHE A 166 5.48 18.64 -6.09
CA PHE A 166 5.94 17.80 -7.20
C PHE A 166 6.01 18.66 -8.47
N ASP A 167 7.03 19.51 -8.54
CA ASP A 167 7.41 20.23 -9.75
C ASP A 167 7.85 19.20 -10.81
N ARG A 168 7.33 19.33 -12.03
CA ARG A 168 7.72 18.46 -13.16
C ARG A 168 9.23 18.52 -13.46
N LYS A 169 9.95 19.52 -12.94
CA LYS A 169 11.41 19.64 -13.06
C LYS A 169 12.21 18.82 -12.05
N THR A 170 11.62 18.38 -10.95
CA THR A 170 12.24 17.47 -9.95
C THR A 170 11.83 16.00 -10.15
N ILE A 171 11.28 15.65 -11.33
CA ILE A 171 11.10 14.28 -11.80
C ILE A 171 12.49 13.66 -12.05
N MET A 172 13.21 13.37 -10.98
CA MET A 172 14.39 12.50 -11.07
C MET A 172 14.04 11.06 -10.69
N ASP A 173 12.89 10.80 -10.06
CA ASP A 173 12.39 9.44 -9.84
C ASP A 173 10.84 9.43 -9.88
N GLU A 174 10.26 9.11 -11.05
CA GLU A 174 8.83 8.72 -11.16
C GLU A 174 8.45 7.64 -10.15
N ASP A 175 9.45 6.84 -9.74
CA ASP A 175 9.41 5.80 -8.71
C ASP A 175 9.14 6.29 -7.28
N THR A 176 8.97 7.60 -7.03
CA THR A 176 8.63 8.16 -5.70
C THR A 176 7.20 8.66 -5.57
N TYR A 177 6.46 8.77 -6.67
CA TYR A 177 5.08 9.26 -6.60
C TYR A 177 4.17 8.24 -5.87
N PRO A 178 3.30 8.68 -4.93
CA PRO A 178 2.38 7.79 -4.23
C PRO A 178 1.43 7.04 -5.16
N PHE A 179 1.32 5.73 -4.97
CA PHE A 179 0.59 4.86 -5.87
C PHE A 179 -0.91 5.17 -5.96
N LEU A 180 -1.55 5.60 -4.86
CA LEU A 180 -2.99 5.90 -4.82
C LEU A 180 -3.31 7.40 -4.84
N ALA A 181 -2.31 8.27 -5.05
CA ALA A 181 -2.55 9.71 -5.17
C ALA A 181 -3.51 10.12 -6.30
N PRO A 182 -3.53 9.46 -7.48
CA PRO A 182 -4.48 9.80 -8.55
C PRO A 182 -5.96 9.63 -8.16
N LEU A 183 -6.26 8.89 -7.08
CA LEU A 183 -7.63 8.69 -6.63
C LEU A 183 -8.16 9.82 -5.75
N HIS A 184 -7.29 10.69 -5.24
CA HIS A 184 -7.65 11.80 -4.36
C HIS A 184 -8.49 11.44 -3.12
N LEU A 185 -8.38 10.19 -2.63
CA LEU A 185 -9.16 9.67 -1.48
C LEU A 185 -8.78 10.29 -0.13
N LEU A 186 -7.63 10.96 -0.08
CA LEU A 186 -7.14 11.69 1.09
C LEU A 186 -6.49 12.98 0.60
N LYS A 187 -6.85 14.12 1.20
CA LYS A 187 -6.26 15.43 0.91
C LYS A 187 -5.97 16.20 2.19
N ILE A 188 -5.22 17.28 2.07
CA ILE A 188 -5.03 18.26 3.15
C ILE A 188 -5.98 19.42 2.89
N ASN A 189 -6.81 19.77 3.86
CA ASN A 189 -7.72 20.92 3.75
C ASN A 189 -7.03 22.24 4.16
N ASP A 190 -7.73 23.37 4.04
CA ASP A 190 -7.18 24.71 4.35
C ASP A 190 -6.73 24.86 5.82
N GLU A 191 -7.32 24.08 6.72
CA GLU A 191 -6.96 24.01 8.14
C GLU A 191 -5.74 23.10 8.40
N LYS A 192 -5.07 22.61 7.36
CA LYS A 192 -3.95 21.66 7.41
C LYS A 192 -4.30 20.33 8.07
N ARG A 193 -5.57 19.93 8.02
CA ARG A 193 -6.07 18.63 8.50
C ARG A 193 -6.18 17.66 7.33
N TYR A 194 -6.05 16.36 7.62
CA TYR A 194 -6.25 15.30 6.65
C TYR A 194 -7.74 15.02 6.50
N GLU A 195 -8.24 15.09 5.28
CA GLU A 195 -9.65 14.87 4.97
C GLU A 195 -9.81 13.68 4.04
N LYS A 196 -10.63 12.71 4.44
CA LYS A 196 -11.06 11.62 3.57
C LYS A 196 -11.98 12.18 2.51
N VAL A 197 -11.85 11.71 1.27
CA VAL A 197 -12.72 12.11 0.16
C VAL A 197 -13.46 10.86 -0.31
N PRO A 198 -14.80 10.84 -0.26
CA PRO A 198 -15.56 9.71 -0.78
C PRO A 198 -15.48 9.69 -2.31
N VAL A 199 -15.37 8.49 -2.88
CA VAL A 199 -15.46 8.29 -4.33
C VAL A 199 -16.90 8.52 -4.76
N THR A 200 -17.11 9.35 -5.77
CA THR A 200 -18.46 9.54 -6.33
C THR A 200 -18.84 8.36 -7.22
N LYS A 201 -20.15 8.12 -7.41
CA LYS A 201 -20.64 7.06 -8.32
C LYS A 201 -20.13 7.21 -9.76
N ALA A 202 -19.81 8.44 -10.18
CA ALA A 202 -19.30 8.71 -11.53
C ALA A 202 -17.83 8.29 -11.71
N GLU A 203 -17.07 8.25 -10.62
CA GLU A 203 -15.63 7.92 -10.63
C GLU A 203 -15.38 6.42 -10.39
N MET A 204 -16.42 5.68 -9.98
CA MET A 204 -16.32 4.25 -9.66
C MET A 204 -16.87 3.39 -10.81
N PRO A 205 -16.01 2.64 -11.53
CA PRO A 205 -16.48 1.63 -12.47
C PRO A 205 -17.42 0.64 -11.77
N LEU A 206 -18.59 0.38 -12.38
CA LEU A 206 -19.63 -0.47 -11.80
C LEU A 206 -19.11 -1.89 -11.51
N GLU A 207 -18.14 -2.34 -12.28
CA GLU A 207 -17.48 -3.65 -12.17
C GLU A 207 -16.74 -3.82 -10.84
N ILE A 208 -16.40 -2.74 -10.13
CA ILE A 208 -15.72 -2.78 -8.83
C ILE A 208 -16.72 -2.91 -7.66
N LEU A 209 -17.99 -2.60 -7.91
CA LEU A 209 -19.06 -2.68 -6.91
C LEU A 209 -19.69 -4.08 -6.80
N LEU A 210 -19.43 -4.96 -7.77
CA LEU A 210 -19.88 -6.35 -7.80
C LEU A 210 -18.93 -7.27 -7.01
#